data_AF-A0A654B2N1-F1
#
_entry.id   AF-A0A654B2N1-F1
#
_cell.length_a   1.000
_cell.length_b   1.000
_cell.length_c   1.000
_cell.angle_alpha   90.00
_cell.angle_beta   90.00
_cell.angle_gamma   90.00
#
_symmetry.space_group_name_H-M   'P 1'
#
loop_
_entity.id
_entity.type
_entity.pdbx_description
1 polymer ?
#
loop_
_entity_poly.entity_id
_entity_poly.type
_entity_poly.pdbx_seq_one_letter_code
_entity_poly.pdbx_strand_id
1 'polypeptide(L)' 'MHYYQPLLLTPGPTPVPDEIMAQIQLPMVGHRSPDFETIA' A
#
# COMPACT_ATOMS: atom_id res chain seq x y z
N MET A 1 -14.74 13.04 2.19
CA MET A 1 -15.54 11.98 1.57
C MET A 1 -15.27 10.72 2.37
N HIS A 2 -16.29 10.09 2.96
CA HIS A 2 -16.12 8.78 3.62
C HIS A 2 -16.12 7.73 2.53
N TYR A 3 -14.93 7.23 2.15
CA TYR A 3 -14.82 6.14 1.20
C TYR A 3 -15.44 4.90 1.87
N TYR A 4 -16.51 4.38 1.27
CA TYR A 4 -17.09 3.11 1.67
C TYR A 4 -16.03 2.03 1.42
N GLN A 5 -15.40 1.51 2.48
CA GLN A 5 -14.47 0.39 2.34
C GLN A 5 -15.28 -0.82 1.89
N PRO A 6 -15.02 -1.40 0.69
CA PRO A 6 -15.71 -2.60 0.28
C PRO A 6 -15.39 -3.71 1.29
N LEU A 7 -16.44 -4.32 1.83
CA LEU A 7 -16.29 -5.45 2.74
C LEU A 7 -15.81 -6.66 1.92
N LEU A 8 -14.50 -6.92 1.96
CA LEU A 8 -13.89 -8.06 1.28
C LEU A 8 -14.12 -9.31 2.13
N LEU A 9 -15.15 -10.10 1.75
CA LEU A 9 -15.55 -11.35 2.40
C LEU A 9 -15.07 -12.60 1.64
N THR A 10 -14.02 -12.47 0.84
CA THR A 10 -13.31 -13.61 0.24
C THR A 10 -12.13 -14.00 1.13
N PRO A 11 -11.55 -15.22 1.00
CA PRO A 11 -10.33 -15.61 1.72
C PRO A 11 -9.07 -14.79 1.40
N GLY A 12 -9.21 -13.65 0.70
CA GLY A 12 -8.15 -12.78 0.25
C GLY A 12 -8.51 -12.10 -1.07
N PRO A 13 -8.01 -10.87 -1.32
CA PRO A 13 -7.23 -10.01 -0.40
C PRO A 13 -8.09 -9.39 0.71
N THR A 14 -7.47 -8.81 1.74
CA THR A 14 -8.16 -8.10 2.83
C THR A 14 -8.28 -6.60 2.53
N PRO A 15 -9.24 -5.87 3.15
CA PRO A 15 -9.31 -4.42 2.99
C PRO A 15 -8.00 -3.77 3.45
N VAL A 16 -7.50 -2.81 2.67
CA VAL A 16 -6.23 -2.13 2.93
C VAL A 16 -6.50 -0.82 3.67
N PRO A 17 -5.90 -0.57 4.85
CA PRO A 17 -6.01 0.69 5.56
C PRO A 17 -5.56 1.90 4.73
N ASP A 18 -6.14 3.07 5.00
CA ASP A 18 -5.87 4.29 4.24
C ASP A 18 -4.38 4.69 4.29
N GLU A 19 -3.70 4.47 5.43
CA GLU A 19 -2.27 4.75 5.54
C GLU A 19 -1.43 3.88 4.59
N ILE A 20 -1.79 2.61 4.39
CA ILE A 20 -1.11 1.72 3.46
C ILE A 20 -1.47 2.10 2.02
N MET A 21 -2.74 2.42 1.75
CA MET A 21 -3.18 2.91 0.44
C MET A 21 -2.44 4.19 0.02
N ALA A 22 -2.06 5.04 0.97
CA ALA A 22 -1.25 6.23 0.71
C ALA A 22 0.21 5.86 0.38
N GLN A 23 0.81 4.89 1.07
CA GLN A 23 2.20 4.47 0.81
C GLN A 23 2.35 3.80 -0.56
N ILE A 24 1.41 2.96 -0.99
CA ILE A 24 1.50 2.26 -2.29
C ILE A 24 1.34 3.20 -3.50
N GLN A 25 0.88 4.44 -3.29
CA GLN A 25 0.77 5.47 -4.32
C GLN A 25 2.07 6.27 -4.49
N LEU A 26 3.09 6.02 -3.66
CA LEU A 26 4.40 6.64 -3.81
C LEU A 26 5.11 6.14 -5.09
N PRO A 27 6.03 6.93 -5.66
CA PRO A 27 6.84 6.49 -6.80
C PRO A 27 7.62 5.21 -6.49
N MET A 28 7.79 4.37 -7.52
CA MET A 28 8.60 3.17 -7.42
C MET A 28 10.07 3.53 -7.11
N VAL A 29 10.67 2.80 -6.19
CA VAL A 29 12.10 2.88 -5.87
C VAL A 29 12.84 1.76 -6.58
N GLY A 30 14.00 2.06 -7.16
CA GLY A 30 14.84 1.06 -7.80
C GLY A 30 15.45 0.12 -6.76
N HIS A 31 15.29 -1.20 -6.93
CA HIS A 31 15.76 -2.23 -5.98
C HIS A 31 17.29 -2.28 -5.73
N ARG A 32 18.10 -1.48 -6.44
CA ARG A 32 19.54 -1.33 -6.22
C ARG A 32 19.97 0.11 -5.92
N SER A 33 19.00 1.00 -5.73
CA SER A 33 19.30 2.39 -5.34
C SER A 33 19.59 2.45 -3.84
N PRO A 34 20.44 3.39 -3.39
CA PRO A 34 20.64 3.62 -1.96
C PRO A 34 19.34 3.90 -1.21
N ASP A 35 18.37 4.57 -1.85
CA ASP A 35 17.06 4.84 -1.27
C ASP A 35 16.32 3.56 -0.88
N PHE A 36 16.51 2.46 -1.62
CA PHE A 36 15.91 1.17 -1.29
C PHE A 36 16.50 0.59 0.01
N GLU A 37 17.78 0.79 0.28
CA GLU A 37 18.43 0.35 1.52
C GLU A 37 17.87 1.07 2.76
N THR A 38 17.28 2.26 2.58
CA THR A 38 16.67 3.01 3.69
C THR A 38 15.26 2.54 4.06
N ILE A 39 14.60 1.75 3.19
CA ILE A 39 13.21 1.31 3.37
C ILE A 39 13.05 -0.20 3.54
N ALA A 40 14.09 -1.00 3.24
CA ALA A 40 14.11 -2.46 3.35
C ALA A 40 14.69 -2.93 4.70
#